data_AF-A0A2X2WAA2-F1
#
_entry.id   AF-A0A2X2WAA2-F1
#
_cell.length_a   1.000
_cell.length_b   1.000
_cell.length_c   1.000
_cell.angle_alpha   90.00
_cell.angle_beta   90.00
_cell.angle_gamma   90.00
#
_symmetry.space_group_name_H-M   'P 1'
#
loop_
_entity.id
_entity.type
_entity.pdbx_description
1 polymer ?
#
loop_
_entity_poly.entity_id
_entity_poly.type
_entity_poly.pdbx_seq_one_letter_code
_entity_poly.pdbx_strand_id
1 'polypeptide(L)'
;MTEDLQTAFVAPSDDDYDGVDVTYINGTTWAEETVQCRIPGNPTPVKIEDYTLDGVLDRDRAYQIGMRRLMKYLQQRLTHTTSTELDALCYNVGDRIVLTDDIPGSQTVSALIEEMDTTDNKTTFTVTEPLDWSFENPRVLIRYQDGTASGLMTATRMGDYQVLVPEQAEFSSIILNDPSIEPPRLIFCDSSRTGYDAIVSEIAPQSDGTCQITAKQYKPNFYDYDNATYPGNVG
;
A
#
# COMPACT_ATOMS: atom_id res chain seq x y z
N MET A 1 1.34 -6.56 15.49
CA MET A 1 1.58 -5.13 15.72
C MET A 1 1.63 -4.92 17.22
N THR A 2 2.52 -4.05 17.70
CA THR A 2 2.69 -3.73 19.13
C THR A 2 1.88 -2.50 19.54
N GLU A 3 1.54 -1.64 18.58
CA GLU A 3 0.65 -0.49 18.74
C GLU A 3 -0.43 -0.49 17.66
N ASP A 4 -1.55 0.18 17.95
CA ASP A 4 -2.66 0.35 17.01
C ASP A 4 -2.22 1.09 15.74
N LEU A 5 -2.83 0.75 14.60
CA LEU A 5 -2.62 1.47 13.35
C LEU A 5 -3.20 2.87 13.44
N GLN A 6 -2.34 3.88 13.34
CA GLN A 6 -2.74 5.28 13.28
C GLN A 6 -2.78 5.77 11.83
N THR A 7 -3.83 6.50 11.47
CA THR A 7 -3.95 7.13 10.16
C THR A 7 -4.14 8.64 10.33
N ALA A 8 -3.20 9.42 9.80
CA ALA A 8 -3.27 10.87 9.75
C ALA A 8 -3.74 11.33 8.36
N PHE A 9 -4.69 12.26 8.34
CA PHE A 9 -5.17 12.92 7.12
C PHE A 9 -4.69 14.37 7.07
N VAL A 10 -4.17 14.79 5.92
CA VAL A 10 -3.81 16.17 5.64
C VAL A 10 -4.82 16.76 4.66
N ALA A 11 -5.56 17.78 5.10
CA ALA A 11 -6.49 18.50 4.24
C ALA A 11 -5.73 19.32 3.18
N PRO A 12 -6.28 19.49 1.97
CA PRO A 12 -5.74 20.41 0.98
C PRO A 12 -5.63 21.84 1.54
N SER A 13 -4.51 22.50 1.24
CA SER A 13 -4.21 23.86 1.66
C SER A 13 -3.64 24.67 0.49
N ASP A 14 -3.76 26.00 0.55
CA ASP A 14 -3.11 26.93 -0.40
C ASP A 14 -1.57 26.86 -0.35
N ASP A 15 -1.03 26.24 0.71
CA ASP A 15 0.38 25.95 0.85
C ASP A 15 0.84 24.67 0.12
N ASP A 16 -0.08 23.88 -0.44
CA ASP A 16 0.28 22.70 -1.22
C ASP A 16 0.78 23.11 -2.61
N TYR A 17 1.73 22.35 -3.15
CA TYR A 17 2.11 22.50 -4.55
C TYR A 17 0.98 22.00 -5.47
N ASP A 18 0.56 22.85 -6.39
CA ASP A 18 -0.43 22.56 -7.42
C ASP A 18 0.18 22.59 -8.84
N GLY A 19 1.49 22.81 -8.94
CA GLY A 19 2.32 22.62 -10.12
C GLY A 19 3.74 22.17 -9.78
N VAL A 20 4.43 21.57 -10.74
CA VAL A 20 5.85 21.21 -10.62
C VAL A 20 6.56 21.62 -11.91
N ASP A 21 7.66 22.36 -11.79
CA ASP A 21 8.55 22.69 -12.90
C ASP A 21 9.82 21.87 -12.77
N VAL A 22 10.04 21.01 -13.76
CA VAL A 22 11.15 20.05 -13.73
C VAL A 22 12.26 20.52 -14.65
N THR A 23 13.40 20.88 -14.08
CA THR A 23 14.61 21.23 -14.82
C THR A 23 15.46 19.98 -15.00
N TYR A 24 15.84 19.69 -16.24
CA TYR A 24 16.66 18.54 -16.64
C TYR A 24 17.68 18.95 -17.71
N ILE A 25 18.69 18.11 -17.96
CA ILE A 25 19.65 18.31 -19.05
C ILE A 25 19.19 17.53 -20.27
N ASN A 26 18.89 18.19 -21.38
CA ASN A 26 18.50 17.50 -22.60
C ASN A 26 19.69 16.74 -23.21
N GLY A 27 19.53 15.43 -23.43
CA GLY A 27 20.62 14.57 -23.93
C GLY A 27 21.09 14.84 -25.37
N THR A 28 20.33 15.61 -26.13
CA THR A 28 20.68 16.02 -27.50
C THR A 28 21.38 17.38 -27.52
N THR A 29 20.80 18.37 -26.84
CA THR A 29 21.30 19.76 -26.87
C THR A 29 22.33 20.04 -25.78
N TRP A 30 22.38 19.21 -24.74
CA TRP A 30 23.15 19.43 -23.50
C TRP A 30 22.83 20.74 -22.78
N ALA A 31 21.67 21.33 -23.10
CA ALA A 31 21.18 22.51 -22.42
C ALA A 31 20.25 22.11 -21.27
N GLU A 32 20.21 22.95 -20.24
CA GLU A 32 19.16 22.89 -19.24
C GLU A 32 17.84 23.31 -19.88
N GLU A 33 16.83 22.46 -19.72
CA GLU A 33 15.47 22.70 -20.17
C GLU A 33 14.51 22.44 -19.01
N THR A 34 13.40 23.18 -18.98
CA THR A 34 12.37 23.02 -17.95
C THR A 34 11.07 22.54 -18.59
N VAL A 35 10.48 21.50 -18.02
CA VAL A 35 9.14 21.01 -18.38
C VAL A 35 8.14 21.37 -17.30
N GLN A 36 7.03 21.99 -17.72
CA GLN A 36 5.93 22.34 -16.83
C GLN A 36 4.98 21.16 -16.64
N CYS A 37 4.89 20.65 -15.42
CA CYS A 37 3.95 19.59 -15.05
C CYS A 37 2.68 20.23 -14.49
N ARG A 38 1.55 20.05 -15.19
CA ARG A 38 0.27 20.70 -14.93
C ARG A 38 -0.88 19.72 -15.18
N ILE A 39 -1.97 19.87 -14.43
CA ILE A 39 -3.21 19.14 -14.71
C ILE A 39 -4.11 19.95 -15.65
N PRO A 40 -4.93 19.32 -16.51
CA PRO A 40 -5.82 20.04 -17.42
C PRO A 40 -6.77 21.03 -16.74
N GLY A 41 -7.17 20.75 -15.49
CA GLY A 41 -8.04 21.62 -14.69
C GLY A 41 -7.34 22.79 -14.00
N ASN A 42 -6.00 22.85 -14.03
CA ASN A 42 -5.21 23.92 -13.40
C ASN A 42 -3.93 24.21 -14.23
N PRO A 43 -4.07 24.91 -15.38
CA PRO A 43 -2.93 25.25 -16.22
C PRO A 43 -2.01 26.32 -15.59
N THR A 44 -2.56 27.16 -14.71
CA THR A 44 -1.87 28.28 -14.05
C THR A 44 -1.84 28.08 -12.53
N PRO A 45 -0.97 27.19 -12.03
CA PRO A 45 -0.88 26.86 -10.61
C PRO A 45 -0.43 28.06 -9.77
N VAL A 46 -0.90 28.09 -8.53
CA VAL A 46 -0.59 29.15 -7.56
C VAL A 46 0.78 28.92 -6.93
N LYS A 47 1.12 27.67 -6.62
CA LYS A 47 2.37 27.28 -5.96
C LYS A 47 3.05 26.17 -6.75
N ILE A 48 4.18 26.54 -7.35
CA ILE A 48 4.98 25.66 -8.19
C ILE A 48 6.20 25.19 -7.39
N GLU A 49 6.47 23.90 -7.43
CA GLU A 49 7.75 23.38 -6.98
C GLU A 49 8.77 23.49 -8.12
N ASP A 50 9.91 24.13 -7.86
CA ASP A 50 11.08 24.06 -8.73
C ASP A 50 11.88 22.80 -8.39
N TYR A 51 11.87 21.82 -9.30
CA TYR A 51 12.49 20.50 -9.09
C TYR A 51 13.57 20.21 -10.12
N THR A 52 14.80 19.94 -9.67
CA THR A 52 15.91 19.55 -10.56
C THR A 52 16.04 18.03 -10.62
N LEU A 53 16.10 17.48 -11.83
CA LEU A 53 16.34 16.07 -12.10
C LEU A 53 17.70 15.83 -12.74
N ASP A 54 18.59 15.23 -11.96
CA ASP A 54 19.89 14.77 -12.44
C ASP A 54 19.78 13.40 -13.11
N GLY A 55 20.53 13.21 -14.20
CA GLY A 55 20.64 11.93 -14.91
C GLY A 55 19.45 11.55 -15.80
N VAL A 56 18.41 12.39 -15.86
CA VAL A 56 17.30 12.25 -16.83
C VAL A 56 17.61 13.10 -18.05
N LEU A 57 17.77 12.45 -19.21
CA LEU A 57 18.16 13.10 -20.46
C LEU A 57 17.01 13.27 -21.47
N ASP A 58 15.86 12.65 -21.18
CA ASP A 58 14.69 12.63 -22.03
C ASP A 58 13.59 13.54 -21.48
N ARG A 59 13.02 14.37 -22.37
CA ARG A 59 12.01 15.38 -22.02
C ARG A 59 10.73 14.76 -21.50
N ASP A 60 10.26 13.71 -22.16
CA ASP A 60 9.02 13.04 -21.78
C ASP A 60 9.20 12.32 -20.44
N ARG A 61 10.37 11.72 -20.20
CA ARG A 61 10.72 11.13 -18.90
C ARG A 61 10.75 12.16 -17.78
N ALA A 62 11.33 13.33 -18.01
CA ALA A 62 11.32 14.43 -17.03
C ALA A 62 9.89 14.84 -16.70
N TYR A 63 9.03 14.98 -17.71
CA TYR A 63 7.61 15.30 -17.54
C TYR A 63 6.85 14.20 -16.79
N GLN A 64 7.05 12.93 -17.11
CA GLN A 64 6.42 11.79 -16.42
C GLN A 64 6.75 11.77 -14.93
N ILE A 65 8.02 11.96 -14.57
CA ILE A 65 8.47 12.01 -13.17
C ILE A 65 7.85 13.22 -12.44
N GLY A 66 7.85 14.39 -13.09
CA GLY A 66 7.23 15.59 -12.52
C GLY A 66 5.72 15.46 -12.35
N MET A 67 5.00 14.86 -13.31
CA MET A 67 3.57 14.58 -13.19
C MET A 67 3.27 13.59 -12.08
N ARG A 68 4.08 12.53 -11.91
CA ARG A 68 3.95 11.60 -10.79
C ARG A 68 4.12 12.30 -9.44
N ARG A 69 5.07 13.24 -9.36
CA ARG A 69 5.32 14.08 -8.18
C ARG A 69 4.12 15.00 -7.89
N LEU A 70 3.60 15.68 -8.92
CA LEU A 70 2.40 16.51 -8.83
C LEU A 70 1.18 15.71 -8.36
N MET A 71 0.93 14.52 -8.93
CA MET A 71 -0.19 13.68 -8.50
C MET A 71 -0.11 13.31 -7.02
N LYS A 72 1.10 13.08 -6.49
CA LYS A 72 1.29 12.82 -5.06
C LYS A 72 0.94 14.04 -4.22
N TYR A 73 1.38 15.25 -4.56
CA TYR A 73 1.00 16.46 -3.81
C TYR A 73 -0.51 16.68 -3.78
N LEU A 74 -1.17 16.48 -4.93
CA LEU A 74 -2.61 16.68 -5.02
C LEU A 74 -3.40 15.63 -4.23
N GLN A 75 -2.94 14.37 -4.24
CA GLN A 75 -3.82 13.23 -3.91
C GLN A 75 -3.34 12.32 -2.77
N GLN A 76 -2.06 12.38 -2.37
CA GLN A 76 -1.48 11.54 -1.31
C GLN A 76 -1.72 12.20 0.06
N ARG A 77 -2.93 11.99 0.61
CA ARG A 77 -3.41 12.72 1.80
C ARG A 77 -3.42 11.91 3.09
N LEU A 78 -3.17 10.61 3.02
CA LEU A 78 -3.09 9.75 4.20
C LEU A 78 -1.66 9.30 4.47
N THR A 79 -1.27 9.35 5.74
CA THR A 79 -0.06 8.72 6.27
C THR A 79 -0.48 7.74 7.35
N HIS A 80 0.06 6.53 7.28
CA HIS A 80 -0.20 5.44 8.20
C HIS A 80 1.06 5.19 9.04
N THR A 81 0.88 5.04 10.34
CA THR A 81 1.96 4.79 11.29
C THR A 81 1.53 3.67 12.24
N THR A 82 2.42 2.73 12.48
CA THR A 82 2.25 1.69 13.50
C THR A 82 3.61 1.24 14.00
N SER A 83 3.62 0.47 15.09
CA SER A 83 4.80 -0.20 15.60
C SER A 83 4.63 -1.71 15.48
N THR A 84 5.70 -2.37 15.07
CA THR A 84 5.80 -3.82 14.99
C THR A 84 6.99 -4.30 15.82
N GLU A 85 7.11 -5.60 16.05
CA GLU A 85 8.34 -6.16 16.60
C GLU A 85 9.47 -6.09 15.55
N LEU A 86 9.94 -7.23 15.04
CA LEU A 86 10.97 -7.29 14.01
C LEU A 86 10.40 -7.33 12.58
N ASP A 87 9.07 -7.39 12.41
CA ASP A 87 8.42 -7.55 11.11
C ASP A 87 8.72 -6.39 10.14
N ALA A 88 8.73 -5.14 10.64
CA ALA A 88 9.06 -3.99 9.79
C ALA A 88 10.47 -4.08 9.16
N LEU A 89 11.39 -4.87 9.74
CA LEU A 89 12.74 -5.05 9.20
C LEU A 89 12.79 -5.98 7.97
N CYS A 90 11.69 -6.66 7.65
CA CYS A 90 11.55 -7.45 6.42
C CYS A 90 11.25 -6.58 5.20
N TYR A 91 11.01 -5.27 5.38
CA TYR A 91 10.66 -4.32 4.31
C TYR A 91 11.74 -3.26 4.13
N ASN A 92 11.68 -2.57 2.98
CA ASN A 92 12.54 -1.46 2.63
C ASN A 92 11.71 -0.19 2.36
N VAL A 93 12.38 0.96 2.45
CA VAL A 93 11.79 2.23 1.99
C VAL A 93 11.49 2.13 0.50
N GLY A 94 10.25 2.47 0.13
CA GLY A 94 9.74 2.36 -1.24
C GLY A 94 8.92 1.09 -1.51
N ASP A 95 8.95 0.10 -0.60
CA ASP A 95 8.13 -1.10 -0.74
C ASP A 95 6.65 -0.75 -0.63
N ARG A 96 5.83 -1.38 -1.48
CA ARG A 96 4.37 -1.30 -1.39
C ARG A 96 3.90 -2.35 -0.40
N ILE A 97 3.13 -1.90 0.59
CA ILE A 97 2.52 -2.74 1.61
C ILE A 97 1.00 -2.54 1.63
N VAL A 98 0.30 -3.52 2.18
CA VAL A 98 -1.13 -3.43 2.47
C VAL A 98 -1.30 -3.49 3.98
N LEU A 99 -1.90 -2.45 4.55
CA LEU A 99 -2.19 -2.36 5.98
C LEU A 99 -3.66 -2.69 6.21
N THR A 100 -3.96 -3.50 7.21
CA THR A 100 -5.34 -3.86 7.57
C THR A 100 -5.62 -3.42 9.01
N ASP A 101 -6.82 -2.94 9.26
CA ASP A 101 -7.32 -2.62 10.60
C ASP A 101 -8.54 -3.49 10.93
N ASP A 102 -8.92 -3.51 12.20
CA ASP A 102 -10.14 -4.11 12.74
C ASP A 102 -11.08 -3.06 13.33
N ILE A 103 -11.01 -1.81 12.85
CA ILE A 103 -11.82 -0.71 13.34
C ILE A 103 -13.31 -1.01 13.07
N PRO A 104 -14.21 -0.90 14.05
CA PRO A 104 -15.64 -1.08 13.82
C PRO A 104 -16.16 -0.26 12.64
N GLY A 105 -16.75 -0.92 11.65
CA GLY A 105 -17.21 -0.31 10.40
C GLY A 105 -16.22 -0.36 9.23
N SER A 106 -14.98 -0.84 9.44
CA SER A 106 -14.04 -1.14 8.35
C SER A 106 -14.37 -2.44 7.61
N GLN A 107 -15.34 -3.21 8.10
CA GLN A 107 -15.76 -4.50 7.54
C GLN A 107 -14.59 -5.47 7.34
N THR A 108 -13.69 -5.49 8.33
CA THR A 108 -12.48 -6.31 8.35
C THR A 108 -12.35 -6.96 9.73
N VAL A 109 -12.01 -8.24 9.75
CA VAL A 109 -11.67 -9.03 10.94
C VAL A 109 -10.29 -9.63 10.70
N SER A 110 -9.36 -9.38 11.62
CA SER A 110 -8.05 -10.03 11.64
C SER A 110 -8.08 -11.18 12.64
N ALA A 111 -7.56 -12.34 12.24
CA ALA A 111 -7.45 -13.49 13.12
C ALA A 111 -6.18 -14.32 12.88
N LEU A 112 -5.71 -15.06 13.88
CA LEU A 112 -4.65 -16.05 13.71
C LEU A 112 -5.26 -17.38 13.25
N ILE A 113 -4.54 -18.10 12.38
CA ILE A 113 -4.92 -19.46 11.98
C ILE A 113 -4.33 -20.44 12.99
N GLU A 114 -5.17 -21.22 13.67
CA GLU A 114 -4.75 -22.22 14.64
C GLU A 114 -4.68 -23.62 14.05
N GLU A 115 -5.61 -23.93 13.16
CA GLU A 115 -5.72 -25.24 12.53
C GLU A 115 -6.03 -25.09 11.03
N MET A 116 -5.52 -26.03 10.23
CA MET A 116 -5.89 -26.17 8.83
C MET A 116 -6.19 -27.63 8.52
N ASP A 117 -7.24 -27.87 7.74
CA ASP A 117 -7.58 -29.19 7.21
C ASP A 117 -7.88 -29.09 5.71
N THR A 118 -7.14 -29.85 4.91
CA THR A 118 -7.22 -29.83 3.44
C THR A 118 -7.87 -31.11 2.93
N THR A 119 -9.03 -30.97 2.30
CA THR A 119 -9.79 -32.06 1.67
C THR A 119 -10.32 -31.60 0.31
N ASP A 120 -10.18 -32.43 -0.73
CA ASP A 120 -10.74 -32.20 -2.07
C ASP A 120 -10.43 -30.81 -2.68
N ASN A 121 -9.15 -30.41 -2.66
CA ASN A 121 -8.67 -29.10 -3.15
C ASN A 121 -9.32 -27.88 -2.48
N LYS A 122 -9.78 -28.04 -1.24
CA LYS A 122 -10.24 -26.95 -0.39
C LYS A 122 -9.61 -27.08 0.98
N THR A 123 -9.39 -25.95 1.61
CA THR A 123 -8.82 -25.89 2.96
C THR A 123 -9.73 -25.15 3.89
N THR A 124 -10.04 -25.80 5.01
CA THR A 124 -10.77 -25.21 6.12
C THR A 124 -9.75 -24.68 7.11
N PHE A 125 -9.85 -23.40 7.45
CA PHE A 125 -9.08 -22.78 8.51
C PHE A 125 -9.94 -22.60 9.75
N THR A 126 -9.40 -22.97 10.91
CA THR A 126 -9.93 -22.57 12.22
C THR A 126 -9.14 -21.36 12.72
N VAL A 127 -9.84 -20.33 13.18
CA VAL A 127 -9.25 -19.05 13.56
C VAL A 127 -9.59 -18.63 15.00
N THR A 128 -8.80 -17.69 15.55
CA THR A 128 -8.92 -17.22 16.94
C THR A 128 -10.10 -16.27 17.20
N GLU A 129 -10.58 -15.54 16.20
CA GLU A 129 -11.65 -14.54 16.31
C GLU A 129 -12.87 -14.94 15.48
N PRO A 130 -14.10 -14.63 15.94
CA PRO A 130 -15.31 -14.94 15.19
C PRO A 130 -15.40 -14.08 13.92
N LEU A 131 -15.70 -14.74 12.80
CA LEU A 131 -15.85 -14.12 11.50
C LEU A 131 -17.24 -13.50 11.33
N ASP A 132 -17.29 -12.26 10.84
CA ASP A 132 -18.53 -11.54 10.62
C ASP A 132 -19.13 -11.82 9.24
N TRP A 133 -20.00 -12.82 9.17
CA TRP A 133 -20.69 -13.22 7.95
C TRP A 133 -21.79 -12.25 7.49
N SER A 134 -21.97 -11.10 8.16
CA SER A 134 -22.86 -10.04 7.67
C SER A 134 -22.24 -9.21 6.54
N PHE A 135 -20.93 -9.32 6.30
CA PHE A 135 -20.24 -8.61 5.22
C PHE A 135 -20.75 -9.02 3.84
N GLU A 136 -20.79 -8.07 2.92
CA GLU A 136 -21.22 -8.35 1.55
C GLU A 136 -20.06 -9.04 0.79
N ASN A 137 -20.37 -10.17 0.14
CA ASN A 137 -19.38 -10.92 -0.64
C ASN A 137 -18.03 -11.14 0.09
N PRO A 138 -18.01 -11.79 1.27
CA PRO A 138 -16.80 -11.87 2.07
C PRO A 138 -15.65 -12.56 1.33
N ARG A 139 -14.45 -12.11 1.64
CA ARG A 139 -13.18 -12.60 1.11
C ARG A 139 -12.21 -12.89 2.24
N VAL A 140 -11.26 -13.76 1.94
CA VAL A 140 -10.15 -14.09 2.82
C VAL A 140 -8.85 -13.70 2.13
N LEU A 141 -7.96 -13.08 2.90
CA LEU A 141 -6.56 -12.86 2.58
C LEU A 141 -5.73 -13.51 3.69
N ILE A 142 -4.61 -14.15 3.36
CA ILE A 142 -3.68 -14.70 4.34
C ILE A 142 -2.37 -13.94 4.23
N ARG A 143 -1.89 -13.40 5.36
CA ARG A 143 -0.49 -13.00 5.52
C ARG A 143 0.28 -14.21 6.00
N TYR A 144 1.16 -14.71 5.13
CA TYR A 144 2.04 -15.83 5.40
C TYR A 144 3.15 -15.45 6.39
N GLN A 145 3.82 -16.46 6.92
CA GLN A 145 4.85 -16.32 7.94
C GLN A 145 6.14 -15.67 7.42
N ASP A 146 6.32 -15.64 6.09
CA ASP A 146 7.41 -14.93 5.41
C ASP A 146 7.08 -13.45 5.11
N GLY A 147 5.91 -12.96 5.55
CA GLY A 147 5.42 -11.60 5.32
C GLY A 147 4.72 -11.39 3.98
N THR A 148 4.75 -12.37 3.07
CA THR A 148 3.98 -12.29 1.81
C THR A 148 2.49 -12.46 2.07
N ALA A 149 1.67 -12.06 1.10
CA ALA A 149 0.22 -12.15 1.19
C ALA A 149 -0.35 -12.98 0.05
N SER A 150 -1.42 -13.73 0.32
CA SER A 150 -2.16 -14.46 -0.70
C SER A 150 -2.91 -13.50 -1.66
N GLY A 151 -3.49 -14.04 -2.73
CA GLY A 151 -4.59 -13.35 -3.41
C GLY A 151 -5.86 -13.32 -2.55
N LEU A 152 -6.83 -12.46 -2.92
CA LEU A 152 -8.18 -12.52 -2.33
C LEU A 152 -8.88 -13.82 -2.72
N MET A 153 -9.33 -14.56 -1.72
CA MET A 153 -10.01 -15.85 -1.89
C MET A 153 -11.48 -15.75 -1.53
N THR A 154 -12.30 -16.53 -2.24
CA THR A 154 -13.72 -16.66 -1.90
C THR A 154 -13.85 -17.42 -0.57
N ALA A 155 -14.56 -16.83 0.37
CA ALA A 155 -14.85 -17.42 1.66
C ALA A 155 -16.15 -18.24 1.60
N THR A 156 -16.13 -19.47 2.12
CA THR A 156 -17.35 -20.27 2.35
C THR A 156 -17.50 -20.55 3.83
N ARG A 157 -18.69 -20.27 4.39
CA ARG A 157 -18.97 -20.43 5.82
C ARG A 157 -18.98 -21.90 6.21
N MET A 158 -18.15 -22.27 7.19
CA MET A 158 -18.18 -23.57 7.87
C MET A 158 -18.59 -23.44 9.33
N GLY A 159 -18.35 -22.28 9.94
CA GLY A 159 -18.77 -21.95 11.30
C GLY A 159 -18.47 -20.48 11.62
N ASP A 160 -18.64 -20.10 12.87
CA ASP A 160 -18.31 -18.74 13.32
C ASP A 160 -16.81 -18.52 13.41
N TYR A 161 -16.03 -19.57 13.69
CA TYR A 161 -14.56 -19.56 13.75
C TYR A 161 -13.92 -20.37 12.62
N GLN A 162 -14.69 -20.73 11.60
CA GLN A 162 -14.25 -21.63 10.53
C GLN A 162 -14.65 -21.13 9.15
N VAL A 163 -13.66 -21.05 8.26
CA VAL A 163 -13.84 -20.64 6.87
C VAL A 163 -13.17 -21.63 5.93
N LEU A 164 -13.88 -21.99 4.87
CA LEU A 164 -13.37 -22.82 3.78
C LEU A 164 -12.99 -21.93 2.60
N VAL A 165 -11.77 -22.12 2.08
CA VAL A 165 -11.24 -21.44 0.90
C VAL A 165 -10.72 -22.44 -0.13
N PRO A 166 -10.54 -22.04 -1.41
CA PRO A 166 -9.82 -22.86 -2.37
C PRO A 166 -8.39 -23.14 -1.91
N GLU A 167 -7.92 -24.37 -2.07
CA GLU A 167 -6.54 -24.73 -1.76
C GLU A 167 -5.54 -23.95 -2.64
N GLN A 168 -4.43 -23.53 -2.04
CA GLN A 168 -3.30 -22.93 -2.74
C GLN A 168 -2.02 -23.71 -2.47
N ALA A 169 -1.06 -23.68 -3.40
CA ALA A 169 0.18 -24.45 -3.25
C ALA A 169 1.01 -23.98 -2.04
N GLU A 170 0.93 -22.69 -1.73
CA GLU A 170 1.61 -22.01 -0.64
C GLU A 170 1.18 -22.53 0.73
N PHE A 171 -0.04 -23.07 0.87
CA PHE A 171 -0.54 -23.56 2.16
C PHE A 171 0.28 -24.74 2.68
N SER A 172 0.90 -25.52 1.79
CA SER A 172 1.79 -26.61 2.15
C SER A 172 3.06 -26.17 2.89
N SER A 173 3.39 -24.87 2.84
CA SER A 173 4.54 -24.28 3.52
C SER A 173 4.20 -23.65 4.87
N ILE A 174 2.92 -23.60 5.23
CA ILE A 174 2.47 -23.07 6.51
C ILE A 174 2.93 -23.99 7.65
N ILE A 175 3.58 -23.41 8.65
CA ILE A 175 4.02 -24.11 9.85
C ILE A 175 3.07 -23.75 10.99
N LEU A 176 2.25 -24.71 11.40
CA LEU A 176 1.42 -24.61 12.61
C LEU A 176 2.06 -25.40 13.75
N ASN A 177 1.77 -25.03 14.99
CA ASN A 177 2.22 -25.71 16.22
C ASN A 177 3.72 -25.61 16.55
N ASP A 178 4.43 -24.62 16.00
CA ASP A 178 5.78 -24.27 16.44
C ASP A 178 5.71 -23.03 17.35
N PRO A 179 6.03 -23.12 18.66
CA PRO A 179 5.97 -21.98 19.56
C PRO A 179 7.00 -20.88 19.26
N SER A 180 7.98 -21.16 18.39
CA SER A 180 8.98 -20.18 17.94
C SER A 180 8.57 -19.42 16.68
N ILE A 181 7.46 -19.79 16.04
CA ILE A 181 6.98 -19.18 14.79
C ILE A 181 5.57 -18.65 15.01
N GLU A 182 5.33 -17.37 14.72
CA GLU A 182 3.98 -16.80 14.77
C GLU A 182 3.08 -17.51 13.75
N PRO A 183 1.85 -17.93 14.11
CA PRO A 183 0.91 -18.48 13.13
C PRO A 183 0.59 -17.47 12.03
N PRO A 184 0.25 -17.91 10.80
CA PRO A 184 -0.16 -16.99 9.76
C PRO A 184 -1.46 -16.27 10.17
N ARG A 185 -1.63 -15.07 9.61
CA ARG A 185 -2.76 -14.20 9.94
C ARG A 185 -3.77 -14.24 8.81
N LEU A 186 -5.01 -14.57 9.14
CA LEU A 186 -6.15 -14.51 8.26
C LEU A 186 -6.83 -13.14 8.40
N ILE A 187 -7.08 -12.50 7.28
CA ILE A 187 -7.86 -11.27 7.19
C ILE A 187 -9.15 -11.60 6.45
N PHE A 188 -10.27 -11.46 7.14
CA PHE A 188 -11.61 -11.65 6.61
C PHE A 188 -12.24 -10.29 6.35
N CYS A 189 -12.57 -9.99 5.10
CA CYS A 189 -13.01 -8.65 4.71
C CYS A 189 -14.09 -8.66 3.63
N ASP A 190 -14.77 -7.54 3.45
CA ASP A 190 -15.61 -7.29 2.28
C ASP A 190 -14.78 -7.24 0.98
N SER A 191 -15.36 -7.71 -0.13
CA SER A 191 -14.66 -7.76 -1.43
C SER A 191 -14.23 -6.42 -2.02
N SER A 192 -14.85 -5.32 -1.59
CA SER A 192 -14.56 -3.95 -2.02
C SER A 192 -13.43 -3.28 -1.23
N ARG A 193 -12.99 -3.88 -0.13
CA ARG A 193 -12.00 -3.27 0.78
C ARG A 193 -10.92 -4.26 1.20
N THR A 194 -9.79 -4.16 0.52
CA THR A 194 -8.60 -5.01 0.76
C THR A 194 -7.55 -4.35 1.65
N GLY A 195 -7.97 -3.57 2.65
CA GLY A 195 -7.07 -2.75 3.48
C GLY A 195 -6.64 -1.43 2.83
N TYR A 196 -5.56 -0.84 3.35
CA TYR A 196 -4.95 0.40 2.87
C TYR A 196 -3.66 0.08 2.13
N ASP A 197 -3.66 0.33 0.83
CA ASP A 197 -2.43 0.36 0.06
C ASP A 197 -1.55 1.54 0.48
N ALA A 198 -0.30 1.26 0.82
CA ALA A 198 0.67 2.27 1.21
C ALA A 198 2.06 1.95 0.65
N ILE A 199 2.91 2.97 0.57
CA ILE A 199 4.34 2.85 0.28
C ILE A 199 5.10 3.19 1.55
N VAL A 200 6.00 2.32 1.96
CA VAL A 200 6.89 2.55 3.10
C VAL A 200 7.74 3.79 2.82
N SER A 201 7.63 4.79 3.70
CA SER A 201 8.43 6.02 3.64
C SER A 201 9.55 6.04 4.67
N GLU A 202 9.39 5.33 5.79
CA GLU A 202 10.38 5.28 6.86
C GLU A 202 10.22 3.99 7.68
N ILE A 203 11.34 3.43 8.10
CA ILE A 203 11.44 2.35 9.08
C ILE A 203 12.43 2.80 10.14
N ALA A 204 11.99 2.88 11.40
CA ALA A 204 12.76 3.41 12.52
C ALA A 204 12.82 2.38 13.66
N PRO A 205 13.93 1.61 13.77
CA PRO A 205 14.16 0.71 14.89
C PRO A 205 14.26 1.46 16.22
N GLN A 206 13.66 0.92 17.27
CA GLN A 206 13.61 1.49 18.61
C GLN A 206 14.53 0.74 19.57
N SER A 207 14.88 1.38 20.70
CA SER A 207 15.77 0.78 21.69
C SER A 207 15.17 -0.39 22.46
N ASP A 208 13.85 -0.54 22.44
CA ASP A 208 13.11 -1.61 23.11
C ASP A 208 12.94 -2.88 22.26
N GLY A 209 13.48 -2.89 21.03
CA GLY A 209 13.38 -4.02 20.11
C GLY A 209 12.21 -3.93 19.13
N THR A 210 11.34 -2.92 19.26
CA THR A 210 10.27 -2.64 18.30
C THR A 210 10.79 -1.83 17.11
N CYS A 211 10.02 -1.81 16.03
CA CYS A 211 10.29 -1.02 14.84
C CYS A 211 9.04 -0.24 14.44
N GLN A 212 9.17 1.09 14.44
CA GLN A 212 8.13 1.98 13.94
C GLN A 212 8.20 2.01 12.41
N ILE A 213 7.04 1.90 11.76
CA ILE A 213 6.91 2.03 10.32
C ILE A 213 5.98 3.19 9.98
N THR A 214 6.41 4.03 9.05
CA THR A 214 5.61 5.11 8.47
C THR A 214 5.44 4.84 6.99
N ALA A 215 4.19 4.73 6.54
CA ALA A 215 3.85 4.47 5.15
C ALA A 215 2.85 5.50 4.63
N LYS A 216 3.09 6.05 3.44
CA LYS A 216 2.20 7.01 2.80
C LYS A 216 1.24 6.30 1.86
N GLN A 217 0.01 6.81 1.77
CA GLN A 217 -1.02 6.26 0.89
C GLN A 217 -0.49 5.95 -0.52
N TYR A 218 -0.81 4.78 -1.05
CA TYR A 218 -0.63 4.46 -2.45
C TYR A 218 -1.95 4.64 -3.20
N LYS A 219 -1.88 5.20 -4.40
CA LYS A 219 -2.97 5.13 -5.39
C LYS A 219 -2.38 4.85 -6.76
N PRO A 220 -3.03 4.00 -7.58
CA PRO A 220 -2.57 3.72 -8.95
C PRO A 220 -2.57 4.99 -9.81
N ASN A 221 -3.48 5.92 -9.55
CA ASN A 221 -3.60 7.17 -10.32
C ASN A 221 -2.42 8.14 -10.15
N PHE A 222 -1.51 7.90 -9.21
CA PHE A 222 -0.23 8.63 -9.16
C PHE A 222 0.60 8.42 -10.43
N TYR A 223 0.35 7.33 -11.14
CA TYR A 223 1.12 6.88 -12.29
C TYR A 223 0.37 7.06 -13.62
N ASP A 224 -0.79 7.74 -13.63
CA ASP A 224 -1.62 7.91 -14.83
C ASP A 224 -0.88 8.58 -16.01
N TYR A 225 0.15 9.36 -15.70
CA TYR A 225 0.96 10.09 -16.69
C TYR A 225 2.28 9.41 -17.03
N ASP A 226 2.57 8.21 -16.52
CA ASP A 226 3.86 7.53 -16.71
C ASP A 226 4.18 7.16 -18.17
N ASN A 227 3.15 7.15 -19.04
CA ASN A 227 3.28 6.91 -20.48
C ASN A 227 2.94 8.16 -21.31
N ALA A 228 2.83 9.34 -20.68
CA ALA A 228 2.48 10.57 -21.37
C ALA A 228 3.70 11.18 -22.10
N THR A 229 3.41 11.81 -23.24
CA THR A 229 4.34 12.72 -23.95
C THR A 229 4.13 14.13 -23.44
N TYR A 230 5.22 14.89 -23.32
CA TYR A 230 5.16 16.27 -22.86
C TYR A 230 4.34 17.15 -23.83
N PRO A 231 3.24 17.78 -23.38
CA PRO A 231 2.36 18.56 -24.27
C PRO A 231 2.92 19.93 -24.66
N GLY A 232 4.05 20.36 -24.08
CA GLY A 232 4.59 21.71 -24.23
C GLY A 232 4.25 22.61 -23.04
N ASN A 233 4.86 23.80 -23.00
CA ASN A 233 4.59 24.79 -21.96
C ASN A 233 3.18 25.36 -22.13
N VAL A 234 2.49 25.58 -21.01
CA VAL A 234 1.26 26.38 -20.97
C VAL A 234 1.63 27.84 -20.72
N GLY A 235 1.07 28.73 -21.55
CA GLY A 235 1.30 30.18 -21.48
C GLY A 235 0.29 30.91 -20.61
#